data_AF-A0A2M7TB09-F1
#
_entry.id   AF-A0A2M7TB09-F1
#
_cell.length_a   1.000
_cell.length_b   1.000
_cell.length_c   1.000
_cell.angle_alpha   90.00
_cell.angle_beta   90.00
_cell.angle_gamma   90.00
#
_symmetry.space_group_name_H-M   'P 1'
#
loop_
_entity.id
_entity.type
_entity.pdbx_description
1 polymer ?
#
loop_
_entity_poly.entity_id
_entity_poly.type
_entity_poly.pdbx_seq_one_letter_code
_entity_poly.pdbx_strand_id
1 'polypeptide(L)'
;MENGKKMTKTQTGFTLIELLVVVSIVGILSTATFLALNPADLLRKARDSKRKQDLHTIAKYFELYAQRYGDLPNGSVNVCQTDAGLDGSDDRSIYEDRPGYTNSWLKQLVTGDIAPKVPDDPDDPDGGGPPNYEHRNVKNGYYEYWKNQLYKSSWCWEYKRGHFVLETWLEYN
;
A
#
# COMPACT_ATOMS: atom_id res chain seq x y z
N MET A 1 -12.00 48.70 58.29
CA MET A 1 -11.13 47.55 58.55
C MET A 1 -11.04 46.76 57.25
N GLU A 2 -9.90 46.79 56.56
CA GLU A 2 -9.31 45.63 55.88
C GLU A 2 -8.04 46.10 55.14
N ASN A 3 -6.88 45.76 55.71
CA ASN A 3 -5.60 45.92 55.02
C ASN A 3 -5.38 44.66 54.16
N GLY A 4 -5.67 44.76 52.87
CA GLY A 4 -5.39 43.70 51.89
C GLY A 4 -3.88 43.51 51.70
N LYS A 5 -3.31 42.49 52.34
CA LYS A 5 -1.91 42.08 52.19
C LYS A 5 -1.68 41.57 50.76
N LYS A 6 -1.08 42.40 49.89
CA LYS A 6 -0.67 41.99 48.55
C LYS A 6 0.44 40.95 48.64
N MET A 7 0.11 39.70 48.30
CA MET A 7 1.07 38.60 48.17
C MET A 7 1.90 38.82 46.88
N THR A 8 3.12 39.32 47.02
CA THR A 8 4.06 39.45 45.89
C THR A 8 4.59 38.06 45.54
N LYS A 9 4.19 37.54 44.38
CA LYS A 9 4.64 36.24 43.87
C LYS A 9 6.09 36.37 43.41
N THR A 10 7.02 35.71 44.09
CA THR A 10 8.43 35.63 43.67
C THR A 10 8.52 34.76 42.41
N GLN A 11 8.93 35.36 41.30
CA GLN A 11 9.26 34.61 40.09
C GLN A 11 10.71 34.13 40.21
N THR A 12 10.88 32.84 40.48
CA THR A 12 12.18 32.17 40.39
C THR A 12 12.45 31.82 38.93
N GLY A 13 13.48 32.42 38.34
CA GLY A 13 13.96 32.08 37.00
C GLY A 13 14.90 30.88 37.02
N PHE A 14 15.01 30.18 35.90
CA PHE A 14 16.02 29.14 35.70
C PHE A 14 17.42 29.73 35.64
N THR A 15 18.40 28.99 36.17
CA THR A 15 19.81 29.35 36.00
C THR A 15 20.31 28.94 34.60
N LEU A 16 21.31 29.65 34.08
CA LEU A 16 21.92 29.31 32.79
C LEU A 16 22.55 27.92 32.79
N ILE A 17 23.11 27.49 33.94
CA ILE A 17 23.73 26.18 34.07
C ILE A 17 22.70 25.05 34.04
N GLU A 18 21.52 25.25 34.63
CA GLU A 18 20.43 24.27 34.56
C GLU A 18 19.98 24.06 33.12
N LEU A 19 19.82 25.15 32.35
CA LEU A 19 19.44 25.04 30.95
C LEU A 19 20.54 24.33 30.14
N LEU A 20 21.81 24.63 30.42
CA LEU A 20 22.96 24.05 29.71
C LEU A 20 23.10 22.54 29.95
N VAL A 21 22.90 22.08 31.18
CA VAL A 21 22.92 20.64 31.51
C VAL A 21 21.73 19.91 30.86
N VAL A 22 20.56 20.54 30.78
CA VAL A 22 19.39 19.91 30.16
C VAL A 22 19.59 19.70 28.66
N VAL A 23 20.02 20.73 27.93
CA VAL A 23 20.21 20.60 26.47
C VAL A 23 21.35 19.63 26.12
N SER A 24 22.38 19.52 26.95
CA SER A 24 23.46 18.55 26.77
C SER A 24 22.99 17.11 27.00
N ILE A 25 22.20 16.85 28.05
CA ILE A 25 21.62 15.52 28.28
C ILE A 25 20.63 15.15 27.16
N VAL A 26 19.75 16.08 26.77
CA VAL A 26 18.80 15.85 25.66
C VAL A 26 19.54 15.56 24.35
N GLY A 27 20.63 16.26 24.07
CA GLY A 27 21.47 16.00 22.90
C GLY A 27 22.05 14.58 22.87
N ILE A 28 22.59 14.11 23.99
CA ILE A 28 23.18 12.75 24.11
C ILE A 28 22.10 11.67 23.98
N LEU A 29 20.97 11.83 24.67
CA LEU A 29 19.87 10.85 24.60
C LEU A 29 19.23 10.80 23.21
N SER A 30 19.14 11.94 22.52
CA SER A 30 18.58 12.01 21.17
C SER A 30 19.43 11.20 20.19
N THR A 31 20.75 11.41 20.16
CA THR A 31 21.63 10.68 19.23
C THR A 31 21.65 9.17 19.51
N ALA A 32 21.69 8.77 20.79
CA ALA A 32 21.61 7.36 21.18
C ALA A 32 20.30 6.69 20.72
N THR A 33 19.17 7.40 20.84
CA THR A 33 17.85 6.89 20.42
C THR A 33 17.76 6.70 18.90
N PHE A 34 18.31 7.65 18.12
CA PHE A 34 18.33 7.53 16.66
C PHE A 34 19.12 6.32 16.16
N LEU A 35 20.26 6.01 16.81
CA LEU A 35 21.07 4.84 16.47
C LEU A 35 20.37 3.52 16.88
N ALA A 36 19.63 3.53 17.98
CA ALA A 36 18.97 2.33 18.48
C ALA A 36 17.70 1.94 17.70
N LEU A 37 16.93 2.91 17.19
CA LEU A 37 15.58 2.67 16.67
C LEU A 37 15.45 2.57 15.15
N ASN A 38 16.51 2.79 14.37
CA ASN A 38 16.50 2.90 12.90
C ASN A 38 15.12 3.37 12.35
N PRO A 39 14.80 4.67 12.45
CA PRO A 39 13.44 5.17 12.16
C PRO A 39 12.96 4.85 10.74
N ALA A 40 13.88 4.70 9.78
CA ALA A 40 13.55 4.28 8.42
C ALA A 40 12.93 2.88 8.39
N ASP A 41 13.47 1.92 9.14
CA ASP A 41 12.93 0.56 9.22
C ASP A 41 11.55 0.52 9.91
N LEU A 42 11.33 1.39 10.90
CA LEU A 42 10.04 1.47 11.58
C LEU A 42 8.95 2.01 10.65
N LEU A 43 9.26 3.05 9.86
CA LEU A 43 8.34 3.58 8.86
C LEU A 43 8.05 2.54 7.78
N ARG A 44 9.08 1.83 7.28
CA ARG A 44 8.94 0.70 6.36
C ARG A 44 7.95 -0.35 6.87
N LYS A 45 8.16 -0.83 8.11
CA LYS A 45 7.27 -1.82 8.75
C LYS A 45 5.83 -1.32 8.89
N ALA A 46 5.64 -0.03 9.18
CA ALA A 46 4.31 0.56 9.26
C ALA A 46 3.60 0.56 7.89
N ARG A 47 4.33 0.90 6.81
CA ARG A 47 3.79 0.84 5.43
C ARG A 47 3.47 -0.59 5.00
N ASP A 48 4.34 -1.55 5.28
CA ASP A 48 4.09 -2.97 5.00
C ASP A 48 2.87 -3.50 5.78
N SER A 49 2.70 -3.08 7.04
CA SER A 49 1.50 -3.41 7.82
C SER A 49 0.24 -2.86 7.16
N LYS A 50 0.31 -1.65 6.60
CA LYS A 50 -0.80 -1.04 5.85
C LYS A 50 -1.09 -1.79 4.55
N ARG A 51 -0.08 -2.14 3.75
CA ARG A 51 -0.26 -2.96 2.52
C ARG A 51 -0.97 -4.28 2.81
N LYS A 52 -0.60 -4.96 3.90
CA LYS A 52 -1.27 -6.20 4.35
C LYS A 52 -2.74 -5.97 4.72
N GLN A 53 -3.06 -4.87 5.41
CA GLN A 53 -4.44 -4.52 5.72
C GLN A 53 -5.25 -4.21 4.46
N ASP A 54 -4.62 -3.55 3.49
CA ASP A 54 -5.21 -3.22 2.20
C ASP A 54 -5.52 -4.49 1.40
N LEU A 55 -4.64 -5.51 1.42
CA LEU A 55 -4.93 -6.84 0.84
C LEU A 55 -6.19 -7.50 1.41
N HIS A 56 -6.35 -7.48 2.74
CA HIS A 56 -7.57 -8.03 3.37
C HIS A 56 -8.83 -7.26 2.97
N THR A 57 -8.71 -5.96 2.75
CA THR A 57 -9.83 -5.12 2.31
C THR A 57 -10.19 -5.42 0.86
N ILE A 58 -9.20 -5.57 -0.02
CA ILE A 58 -9.39 -5.94 -1.42
C ILE A 58 -10.03 -7.33 -1.53
N ALA A 59 -9.60 -8.31 -0.73
CA ALA A 59 -10.20 -9.64 -0.72
C ALA A 59 -11.71 -9.60 -0.41
N LYS A 60 -12.14 -8.76 0.53
CA LYS A 60 -13.57 -8.53 0.81
C LYS A 60 -14.30 -7.91 -0.37
N TYR A 61 -13.67 -6.94 -1.05
CA TYR A 61 -14.26 -6.37 -2.27
C TYR A 61 -14.41 -7.42 -3.38
N PHE A 62 -13.49 -8.37 -3.49
CA PHE A 62 -13.61 -9.47 -4.44
C PHE A 62 -14.81 -10.38 -4.13
N GLU A 63 -15.03 -10.70 -2.85
CA GLU A 63 -16.21 -11.46 -2.42
C GLU A 63 -17.51 -10.73 -2.78
N LEU A 64 -17.59 -9.43 -2.47
CA LEU A 64 -18.76 -8.60 -2.79
C LEU A 64 -18.97 -8.45 -4.31
N TYR A 65 -17.88 -8.26 -5.06
CA TYR A 65 -17.92 -8.16 -6.52
C TYR A 65 -18.43 -9.48 -7.13
N ALA A 66 -17.92 -10.62 -6.68
CA ALA A 66 -18.38 -11.94 -7.13
C ALA A 66 -19.85 -12.20 -6.77
N GLN A 67 -20.32 -11.76 -5.60
CA GLN A 67 -21.74 -11.85 -5.23
C GLN A 67 -22.64 -11.01 -6.15
N ARG A 68 -22.19 -9.81 -6.55
CA ARG A 68 -22.97 -8.89 -7.40
C ARG A 68 -22.95 -9.29 -8.87
N TYR A 69 -21.78 -9.67 -9.40
CA TYR A 69 -21.56 -9.84 -10.83
C TYR A 69 -21.40 -11.30 -11.27
N GLY A 70 -21.37 -12.24 -10.32
CA GLY A 70 -21.26 -13.68 -10.59
C GLY A 70 -19.85 -14.16 -10.96
N ASP A 71 -18.86 -13.26 -11.01
CA ASP A 71 -17.45 -13.56 -11.23
C ASP A 71 -16.58 -12.49 -10.56
N LEU A 72 -15.27 -12.76 -10.42
CA LEU A 72 -14.27 -11.81 -9.94
C LEU A 72 -13.91 -10.76 -11.01
N PRO A 73 -13.39 -9.58 -10.63
CA PRO A 73 -12.87 -8.59 -11.58
C PRO A 73 -11.90 -9.23 -12.59
N ASN A 74 -11.74 -8.64 -13.77
CA ASN A 74 -10.76 -9.14 -14.73
C ASN A 74 -9.34 -8.85 -14.22
N GLY A 75 -8.70 -9.84 -13.60
CA GLY A 75 -7.29 -9.82 -13.19
C GLY A 75 -6.37 -10.42 -14.24
N SER A 76 -5.09 -10.59 -13.89
CA SER A 76 -4.05 -11.04 -14.79
C SER A 76 -4.36 -12.44 -15.31
N VAL A 77 -4.38 -12.60 -16.64
CA VAL A 77 -4.86 -13.81 -17.30
C VAL A 77 -3.95 -14.25 -18.44
N ASN A 78 -3.44 -15.48 -18.34
CA ASN A 78 -2.99 -16.23 -19.52
C ASN A 78 -4.22 -16.91 -20.13
N VAL A 79 -4.84 -16.30 -21.14
CA VAL A 79 -6.01 -16.89 -21.85
C VAL A 79 -5.48 -17.80 -22.97
N CYS A 80 -6.15 -18.92 -23.24
CA CYS A 80 -5.89 -19.71 -24.44
C CYS A 80 -6.02 -18.82 -25.69
N GLN A 81 -5.01 -18.81 -26.57
CA GLN A 81 -5.17 -18.28 -27.92
C GLN A 81 -6.26 -19.11 -28.61
N THR A 82 -7.43 -18.53 -28.85
CA THR A 82 -8.27 -18.95 -29.98
C THR A 82 -7.76 -18.23 -31.22
N ASP A 83 -7.94 -18.83 -32.40
CA ASP A 83 -7.38 -18.51 -33.73
C ASP A 83 -7.46 -17.05 -34.26
N ALA A 84 -7.81 -16.08 -33.42
CA ALA A 84 -7.77 -14.65 -33.68
C ALA A 84 -6.39 -13.98 -33.52
N GLY A 85 -5.31 -14.76 -33.36
CA GLY A 85 -3.93 -14.24 -33.41
C GLY A 85 -3.61 -13.20 -32.35
N LEU A 86 -3.27 -13.64 -31.14
CA LEU A 86 -2.56 -12.82 -30.16
C LEU A 86 -1.37 -13.61 -29.66
N ASP A 87 -0.20 -13.36 -30.23
CA ASP A 87 1.12 -13.87 -29.83
C ASP A 87 1.35 -13.70 -28.31
N GLY A 88 2.28 -14.48 -27.77
CA GLY A 88 2.45 -14.80 -26.36
C GLY A 88 2.32 -13.66 -25.34
N SER A 89 1.99 -14.05 -24.10
CA SER A 89 2.39 -13.36 -22.88
C SER A 89 1.92 -11.92 -22.65
N ASP A 90 0.68 -11.57 -22.98
CA ASP A 90 0.11 -10.33 -22.46
C ASP A 90 -0.78 -10.61 -21.25
N ASP A 91 -0.20 -10.33 -20.09
CA ASP A 91 -0.95 -10.01 -18.89
C ASP A 91 -1.84 -8.77 -19.15
N ARG A 92 -3.00 -8.99 -19.79
CA ARG A 92 -3.92 -7.92 -20.21
C ARG A 92 -4.58 -7.17 -19.04
N SER A 93 -4.35 -7.56 -17.78
CA SER A 93 -4.96 -6.85 -16.65
C SER A 93 -4.09 -5.70 -16.11
N ILE A 94 -2.78 -5.78 -16.34
CA ILE A 94 -1.83 -4.68 -16.12
C ILE A 94 -1.57 -3.86 -17.39
N TYR A 95 -1.88 -4.39 -18.59
CA TYR A 95 -1.36 -3.82 -19.84
C TYR A 95 -2.31 -3.25 -20.88
N GLU A 96 -3.64 -3.41 -20.81
CA GLU A 96 -4.47 -2.76 -21.83
C GLU A 96 -4.63 -1.28 -21.51
N ASP A 97 -3.67 -0.41 -21.94
CA ASP A 97 -3.67 0.18 -23.31
C ASP A 97 -3.09 1.63 -23.46
N ARG A 98 -1.77 1.94 -23.38
CA ARG A 98 -1.11 3.27 -23.74
C ARG A 98 -0.69 4.16 -22.52
N PRO A 99 -0.27 5.44 -22.64
CA PRO A 99 0.02 6.30 -21.47
C PRO A 99 -1.25 6.60 -20.66
N GLY A 100 -1.23 6.38 -19.34
CA GLY A 100 -2.33 6.70 -18.42
C GLY A 100 -3.06 5.51 -17.78
N TYR A 101 -2.46 4.31 -17.75
CA TYR A 101 -3.16 3.09 -17.36
C TYR A 101 -3.10 2.80 -15.87
N THR A 102 -4.29 2.84 -15.29
CA THR A 102 -4.65 2.36 -13.97
C THR A 102 -4.88 0.85 -14.06
N ASN A 103 -4.21 0.06 -13.23
CA ASN A 103 -4.74 -1.18 -12.61
C ASN A 103 -6.23 -1.46 -12.90
N SER A 104 -6.51 -2.15 -14.02
CA SER A 104 -7.85 -2.24 -14.62
C SER A 104 -8.86 -2.98 -13.73
N TRP A 105 -8.38 -3.91 -12.91
CA TRP A 105 -9.18 -4.68 -11.96
C TRP A 105 -9.54 -3.91 -10.69
N LEU A 106 -8.62 -3.08 -10.16
CA LEU A 106 -8.89 -2.19 -9.03
C LEU A 106 -9.91 -1.12 -9.45
N LYS A 107 -9.78 -0.59 -10.66
CA LYS A 107 -10.76 0.32 -11.25
C LYS A 107 -12.15 -0.32 -11.36
N GLN A 108 -12.24 -1.60 -11.72
CA GLN A 108 -13.52 -2.34 -11.77
C GLN A 108 -14.22 -2.40 -10.41
N LEU A 109 -13.49 -2.43 -9.29
CA LEU A 109 -14.11 -2.37 -7.96
C LEU A 109 -14.78 -1.02 -7.71
N VAL A 110 -14.20 0.06 -8.21
CA VAL A 110 -14.77 1.42 -8.08
C VAL A 110 -15.92 1.62 -9.06
N THR A 111 -15.72 1.29 -10.34
CA THR A 111 -16.77 1.46 -11.37
C THR A 111 -17.94 0.49 -11.18
N GLY A 112 -17.71 -0.65 -10.53
CA GLY A 112 -18.73 -1.62 -10.13
C GLY A 112 -19.46 -1.27 -8.83
N ASP A 113 -19.21 -0.08 -8.26
CA ASP A 113 -19.85 0.38 -7.01
C ASP A 113 -19.67 -0.62 -5.85
N ILE A 114 -18.50 -1.26 -5.79
CA ILE A 114 -18.11 -2.19 -4.70
C ILE A 114 -17.22 -1.47 -3.69
N ALA A 115 -16.25 -0.69 -4.18
CA ALA A 115 -15.31 0.05 -3.37
C ALA A 115 -15.50 1.56 -3.60
N PRO A 116 -15.65 2.37 -2.53
CA PRO A 116 -15.75 3.84 -2.68
C PRO A 116 -14.42 4.45 -3.17
N LYS A 117 -13.30 3.83 -2.79
CA LYS A 117 -11.95 4.15 -3.24
C LYS A 117 -11.09 2.89 -3.10
N VAL A 118 -10.16 2.70 -4.03
CA VAL A 118 -9.15 1.65 -3.91
C VAL A 118 -8.02 2.07 -2.97
N PRO A 119 -7.37 1.13 -2.27
CA PRO A 119 -6.18 1.46 -1.51
C PRO A 119 -5.07 2.04 -2.40
N ASP A 120 -4.42 3.09 -1.91
CA ASP A 120 -3.21 3.66 -2.51
C ASP A 120 -1.98 3.13 -1.76
N ASP A 121 -0.83 3.06 -2.44
CA ASP A 121 0.41 2.69 -1.76
C ASP A 121 0.83 3.77 -0.75
N PRO A 122 1.24 3.41 0.48
CA PRO A 122 1.66 4.38 1.49
C PRO A 122 2.97 5.14 1.18
N ASP A 123 3.86 4.57 0.37
CA ASP A 123 5.15 5.16 -0.01
C ASP A 123 5.09 5.91 -1.34
N ASP A 124 4.05 5.63 -2.15
CA ASP A 124 3.86 6.27 -3.44
C ASP A 124 2.38 6.66 -3.69
N PRO A 125 1.91 7.76 -3.06
CA PRO A 125 0.55 8.26 -3.25
C PRO A 125 0.29 8.75 -4.69
N ASP A 126 1.36 8.99 -5.48
CA ASP A 126 1.27 9.47 -6.85
C ASP A 126 1.31 8.34 -7.89
N GLY A 127 1.83 7.16 -7.53
CA GLY A 127 1.64 5.89 -8.21
C GLY A 127 2.74 5.45 -9.17
N GLY A 128 3.99 5.45 -8.72
CA GLY A 128 5.05 4.60 -9.25
C GLY A 128 4.95 3.18 -8.68
N GLY A 129 5.23 2.18 -9.50
CA GLY A 129 5.36 0.78 -9.06
C GLY A 129 6.71 0.52 -8.39
N PRO A 130 7.01 -0.73 -7.99
CA PRO A 130 8.28 -1.08 -7.37
C PRO A 130 9.48 -0.73 -8.27
N PRO A 131 10.63 -0.34 -7.68
CA PRO A 131 11.76 0.28 -8.40
C PRO A 131 12.52 -0.64 -9.37
N ASN A 132 12.21 -1.94 -9.45
CA ASN A 132 12.93 -2.94 -10.22
C ASN A 132 12.08 -3.70 -11.27
N TYR A 133 10.89 -3.23 -11.59
CA TYR A 133 10.10 -3.75 -12.71
C TYR A 133 10.03 -2.70 -13.83
N GLU A 134 9.98 -3.13 -15.10
CA GLU A 134 9.96 -2.25 -16.30
C GLU A 134 8.74 -1.33 -16.37
N HIS A 135 7.88 -1.35 -15.35
CA HIS A 135 6.59 -0.68 -15.27
C HIS A 135 6.58 0.43 -14.23
N ARG A 136 7.62 1.26 -14.26
CA ARG A 136 7.88 2.41 -13.35
C ARG A 136 6.80 3.51 -13.32
N ASN A 137 5.64 3.31 -13.97
CA ASN A 137 4.63 4.35 -14.19
C ASN A 137 3.16 3.86 -14.03
N VAL A 138 2.94 2.75 -13.32
CA VAL A 138 1.57 2.23 -13.09
C VAL A 138 1.11 2.60 -11.68
N LYS A 139 0.07 3.44 -11.58
CA LYS A 139 -0.54 3.77 -10.29
C LYS A 139 -0.99 2.49 -9.58
N ASN A 140 -0.65 2.36 -8.30
CA ASN A 140 -1.00 1.22 -7.43
C ASN A 140 -0.47 -0.13 -7.96
N GLY A 141 0.64 -0.14 -8.70
CA GLY A 141 1.33 -1.35 -9.17
C GLY A 141 1.95 -2.21 -8.06
N TYR A 142 1.74 -1.87 -6.79
CA TYR A 142 2.14 -2.68 -5.63
C TYR A 142 1.15 -3.79 -5.29
N TYR A 143 -0.06 -3.77 -5.86
CA TYR A 143 -1.06 -4.81 -5.65
C TYR A 143 -1.28 -5.56 -6.95
N GLU A 144 -1.08 -6.88 -6.91
CA GLU A 144 -1.22 -7.75 -8.08
C GLU A 144 -2.24 -8.85 -7.79
N TYR A 145 -3.01 -9.22 -8.82
CA TYR A 145 -4.09 -10.19 -8.72
C TYR A 145 -4.08 -11.13 -9.91
N TRP A 146 -4.01 -12.43 -9.60
CA TRP A 146 -4.04 -13.52 -10.57
C TRP A 146 -5.28 -14.40 -10.38
N LYS A 147 -6.02 -14.66 -11.46
CA LYS A 147 -7.06 -15.71 -11.46
C LYS A 147 -6.38 -17.08 -11.44
N ASN A 148 -6.78 -17.96 -10.51
CA ASN A 148 -6.17 -19.27 -10.39
C ASN A 148 -6.51 -20.16 -11.60
N GLN A 149 -5.48 -20.80 -12.17
CA GLN A 149 -5.53 -21.53 -13.43
C GLN A 149 -5.62 -23.04 -13.18
N LEU A 150 -6.54 -23.72 -13.85
CA LEU A 150 -6.54 -25.18 -14.00
C LEU A 150 -5.80 -25.54 -15.28
N TYR A 151 -4.84 -26.46 -15.17
CA TYR A 151 -4.16 -27.03 -16.31
C TYR A 151 -5.15 -27.84 -17.15
N LYS A 152 -5.38 -27.45 -18.41
CA LYS A 152 -6.30 -28.15 -19.32
C LYS A 152 -5.56 -28.96 -20.40
N SER A 153 -4.53 -28.39 -21.02
CA SER A 153 -3.64 -29.07 -21.97
C SER A 153 -2.38 -28.25 -22.26
N SER A 154 -1.50 -28.74 -23.15
CA SER A 154 -0.11 -28.30 -23.36
C SER A 154 0.13 -26.81 -23.66
N TRP A 155 -0.90 -25.98 -23.84
CA TRP A 155 -0.82 -24.52 -23.95
C TRP A 155 -2.14 -23.83 -23.51
N CYS A 156 -2.95 -24.50 -22.68
CA CYS A 156 -4.32 -24.08 -22.36
C CYS A 156 -4.60 -24.09 -20.86
N TRP A 157 -5.00 -22.93 -20.33
CA TRP A 157 -5.39 -22.71 -18.95
C TRP A 157 -6.89 -22.40 -18.89
N GLU A 158 -7.63 -23.09 -18.03
CA GLU A 158 -9.04 -22.79 -17.75
C GLU A 158 -9.17 -22.17 -16.35
N TYR A 159 -9.91 -21.08 -16.20
CA TYR A 159 -10.05 -20.42 -14.91
C TYR A 159 -10.92 -21.24 -13.97
N LYS A 160 -10.43 -21.49 -12.75
CA LYS A 160 -11.29 -21.98 -11.69
C LYS A 160 -12.08 -20.79 -11.13
N ARG A 161 -13.38 -20.73 -11.43
CA ARG A 161 -14.28 -19.70 -10.90
C ARG A 161 -14.13 -19.58 -9.37
N GLY A 162 -14.01 -18.35 -8.88
CA GLY A 162 -13.93 -18.04 -7.46
C GLY A 162 -12.57 -18.28 -6.78
N HIS A 163 -11.51 -18.67 -7.51
CA HIS A 163 -10.17 -18.82 -6.94
C HIS A 163 -9.22 -17.74 -7.45
N PHE A 164 -8.49 -17.11 -6.53
CA PHE A 164 -7.53 -16.05 -6.84
C PHE A 164 -6.29 -16.10 -5.95
N VAL A 165 -5.22 -15.49 -6.46
CA VAL A 165 -4.04 -15.10 -5.68
C VAL A 165 -3.96 -13.59 -5.70
N LEU A 166 -3.85 -12.99 -4.52
CA LEU A 166 -3.63 -11.56 -4.35
C LEU A 166 -2.31 -11.37 -3.64
N GLU A 167 -1.43 -10.54 -4.19
CA GLU A 167 -0.10 -10.31 -3.64
C GLU A 167 0.22 -8.82 -3.58
N THR A 168 1.20 -8.50 -2.74
CA THR A 168 1.76 -7.16 -2.64
C THR A 168 3.25 -7.22 -2.40
N TRP A 169 3.96 -6.24 -2.92
CA TRP A 169 5.40 -6.09 -2.69
C TRP A 169 5.62 -5.41 -1.35
N LEU A 170 6.39 -6.08 -0.48
CA LEU A 170 6.87 -5.50 0.77
C LEU A 170 8.23 -4.86 0.53
N GLU A 171 8.51 -3.80 1.27
CA GLU A 171 9.82 -3.18 1.20
C GLU A 171 10.85 -4.11 1.90
N TYR A 172 11.90 -4.51 1.16
CA TYR A 172 12.95 -5.42 1.64
C TYR A 172 13.57 -4.95 2.95
N ASN A 173 13.99 -5.91 3.80
CA ASN A 173 14.80 -5.68 5.00
C ASN A 173 16.29 -5.85 4.69
#